data_AF-A0A965CNM0-F1
#
_entry.id   AF-A0A965CNM0-F1
#
_cell.length_a   1.000
_cell.length_b   1.000
_cell.length_c   1.000
_cell.angle_alpha   90.00
_cell.angle_beta   90.00
_cell.angle_gamma   90.00
#
_symmetry.space_group_name_H-M   'P 1'
#
loop_
_entity.id
_entity.type
_entity.pdbx_description
1 polymer ?
#
loop_
_entity_poly.entity_id
_entity_poly.type
_entity_poly.pdbx_seq_one_letter_code
_entity_poly.pdbx_strand_id
1 'polypeptide(L)'
;MLVADKETAMSPISSLVTDIEAALQDADGERRTILLHRITNLFIEQLPDLNDDHVSVFDEVILCLAAEIELAARIELSEKLADLTRGPRQTVQNLALDEEIRVARPILERSPCVDSSNLVVIAQKRPEAESYFMPVDLYLGGDEHAVGHLLYSRFWMKVLYDCGLVSHDEPFKKLVHQGMILGMDGEKMSKSRGNVINPDDVVKKYGADTLRIYEMFMGPLEKDKPWSTQAIEGTFRFLNRAFRIVYHEDREGGGRDTLKVVDRELTPEDRKILHVTIKKVTEDIEGMRFNTAISQMMVFVNHFTAQETTPREAIRP
;
A
#
# COMPACT_ATOMS: atom_id res chain seq x y z
N MET A 1 67.70 -24.86 28.20
CA MET A 1 67.53 -23.94 27.05
C MET A 1 66.42 -24.50 26.18
N LEU A 2 65.33 -23.75 26.07
CA LEU A 2 64.20 -23.90 25.14
C LEU A 2 63.27 -25.12 25.31
N VAL A 3 62.27 -24.95 26.20
CA VAL A 3 60.92 -25.49 25.98
C VAL A 3 60.26 -24.53 24.99
N ALA A 4 59.87 -25.03 23.81
CA ALA A 4 59.12 -24.27 22.83
C ALA A 4 57.63 -24.63 22.97
N ASP A 5 56.83 -23.62 23.30
CA ASP A 5 55.37 -23.70 23.33
C ASP A 5 54.81 -24.10 21.97
N LYS A 6 53.97 -25.13 21.96
CA LYS A 6 53.07 -25.46 20.85
C LYS A 6 51.76 -24.72 21.09
N GLU A 7 51.58 -23.56 20.46
CA GLU A 7 50.26 -22.99 20.27
C GLU A 7 49.39 -23.97 19.48
N THR A 8 48.29 -24.40 20.08
CA THR A 8 47.34 -25.36 19.52
C THR A 8 46.32 -24.56 18.70
N ALA A 9 46.42 -24.60 17.37
CA ALA A 9 45.44 -23.96 16.50
C ALA A 9 44.04 -24.58 16.74
N MET A 10 43.07 -23.76 17.15
CA MET A 10 41.68 -24.18 17.35
C MET A 10 41.03 -24.66 16.04
N SER A 11 40.24 -25.73 16.13
CA SER A 11 39.43 -26.24 15.01
C SER A 11 38.48 -25.14 14.46
N PRO A 12 38.18 -25.09 13.15
CA PRO A 12 37.24 -24.11 12.58
C PRO A 12 35.87 -24.09 13.26
N ILE A 13 35.39 -25.23 13.76
CA ILE A 13 34.14 -25.34 14.51
C ILE A 13 34.28 -24.70 15.89
N SER A 14 35.42 -24.92 16.55
CA SER A 14 35.74 -24.30 17.84
C SER A 14 35.80 -22.78 17.73
N SER A 15 36.39 -22.27 16.64
CA SER A 15 36.42 -20.83 16.34
C SER A 15 35.02 -20.24 16.15
N LEU A 16 34.15 -20.93 15.41
CA LEU A 16 32.79 -20.46 15.16
C LEU A 16 31.95 -20.40 16.44
N VAL A 17 32.08 -21.39 17.32
CA VAL A 17 31.39 -21.40 18.62
C VAL A 17 31.86 -20.25 19.49
N THR A 18 33.17 -20.00 19.57
CA THR A 18 33.72 -18.84 20.31
C THR A 18 33.24 -17.52 19.71
N ASP A 19 33.14 -17.40 18.38
CA ASP A 19 32.63 -16.20 17.71
C ASP A 19 31.15 -15.95 18.05
N ILE A 20 30.33 -17.01 18.10
CA ILE A 20 28.92 -16.93 18.51
C ILE A 20 28.79 -16.51 19.97
N GLU A 21 29.52 -17.14 20.89
CA GLU A 21 29.52 -16.78 22.31
C GLU A 21 29.96 -15.33 22.55
N ALA A 22 30.99 -14.88 21.83
CA ALA A 22 31.49 -13.50 21.90
C ALA A 22 30.46 -12.49 21.36
N ALA A 23 29.74 -12.83 20.28
CA ALA A 23 28.68 -11.99 19.75
C ALA A 23 27.50 -11.91 20.74
N LEU A 24 27.13 -13.01 21.39
CA LEU A 24 26.06 -13.02 22.39
C LEU A 24 26.39 -12.22 23.65
N GLN A 25 27.67 -11.98 23.95
CA GLN A 25 28.08 -11.10 25.06
C GLN A 25 28.24 -9.62 24.67
N ASP A 26 28.10 -9.29 23.38
CA ASP A 26 28.25 -7.92 22.88
C ASP A 26 27.01 -7.06 23.18
N ALA A 27 27.21 -5.97 23.91
CA ALA A 27 26.14 -5.09 24.37
C ALA A 27 25.65 -4.10 23.30
N ASP A 28 26.47 -3.82 22.27
CA ASP A 28 26.18 -2.81 21.24
C ASP A 28 25.51 -3.41 19.99
N GLY A 29 25.36 -4.74 19.91
CA GLY A 29 24.66 -5.44 18.83
C GLY A 29 25.35 -5.44 17.46
N GLU A 30 26.43 -4.67 17.28
CA GLU A 30 27.18 -4.58 16.01
C GLU A 30 27.80 -5.93 15.62
N ARG A 31 28.47 -6.62 16.55
CA ARG A 31 29.07 -7.93 16.25
C ARG A 31 28.01 -8.99 15.99
N ARG A 32 26.86 -8.92 16.68
CA ARG A 32 25.72 -9.80 16.43
C ARG A 32 25.17 -9.60 15.02
N THR A 33 25.03 -8.36 14.58
CA THR A 33 24.54 -8.04 13.24
C THR A 33 25.47 -8.56 12.15
N ILE A 34 26.79 -8.34 12.30
CA ILE A 34 27.79 -8.86 11.35
C ILE A 34 27.74 -10.40 11.29
N LEU A 35 27.68 -11.05 12.45
CA LEU A 35 27.66 -12.51 12.52
C LEU A 35 26.35 -13.06 11.95
N LEU A 36 25.22 -12.45 12.28
CA LEU A 36 23.90 -12.78 11.75
C LEU A 36 23.89 -12.71 10.22
N HIS A 37 24.43 -11.65 9.63
CA HIS A 37 24.54 -11.51 8.18
C HIS A 37 25.36 -12.64 7.57
N ARG A 38 26.51 -12.97 8.18
CA ARG A 38 27.37 -14.05 7.70
C ARG A 38 26.68 -15.42 7.80
N ILE A 39 26.05 -15.73 8.93
CA ILE A 39 25.35 -17.00 9.15
C ILE A 39 24.13 -17.12 8.24
N THR A 40 23.36 -16.05 8.07
CA THR A 40 22.18 -16.03 7.19
C THR A 40 22.59 -16.25 5.73
N ASN A 41 23.63 -15.57 5.26
CA ASN A 41 24.12 -15.78 3.89
C ASN A 41 24.63 -17.21 3.69
N LEU A 42 25.40 -17.74 4.66
CA LEU A 42 25.87 -19.13 4.63
C LEU A 42 24.70 -20.12 4.58
N PHE A 43 23.68 -19.90 5.41
CA PHE A 43 22.47 -20.72 5.42
C PHE A 43 21.79 -20.73 4.06
N ILE A 44 21.56 -19.55 3.46
CA ILE A 44 20.89 -19.41 2.16
C ILE A 44 21.70 -20.09 1.05
N GLU A 45 23.03 -19.91 1.04
CA GLU A 45 23.92 -20.51 0.05
C GLU A 45 23.94 -22.05 0.14
N GLN A 46 23.93 -22.60 1.36
CA GLN A 46 24.03 -24.04 1.59
C GLN A 46 22.66 -24.74 1.61
N LEU A 47 21.55 -23.99 1.66
CA LEU A 47 20.19 -24.50 1.81
C LEU A 47 19.83 -25.71 0.92
N PRO A 48 20.23 -25.77 -0.37
CA PRO A 48 19.93 -26.93 -1.23
C PRO A 48 20.50 -28.26 -0.69
N ASP A 49 21.61 -28.21 0.06
CA ASP A 49 22.35 -29.37 0.54
C ASP A 49 22.06 -29.70 2.02
N LEU A 50 21.26 -28.88 2.72
CA LEU A 50 20.94 -29.07 4.14
C LEU A 50 19.78 -30.05 4.35
N ASN A 51 19.91 -30.94 5.33
CA ASN A 51 18.79 -31.75 5.85
C ASN A 51 18.00 -30.95 6.92
N ASP A 52 16.88 -31.49 7.40
CA ASP A 52 15.99 -30.75 8.32
C ASP A 52 16.65 -30.47 9.68
N ASP A 53 17.48 -31.39 10.17
CA ASP A 53 18.23 -31.21 11.42
C ASP A 53 19.21 -30.02 11.30
N HIS A 54 19.93 -29.93 10.17
CA HIS A 54 20.82 -28.81 9.92
C HIS A 54 20.05 -27.48 9.82
N VAL A 55 18.90 -27.47 9.13
CA VAL A 55 18.05 -26.27 9.06
C VAL A 55 17.57 -25.85 10.45
N SER A 56 17.20 -26.79 11.32
CA SER A 56 16.82 -26.50 12.70
C SER A 56 17.95 -25.88 13.51
N VAL A 57 19.19 -26.36 13.35
CA VAL A 57 20.35 -25.78 14.02
C VAL A 57 20.60 -24.34 13.54
N PHE A 58 20.54 -24.10 12.23
CA PHE A 58 20.66 -22.75 11.70
C PHE A 58 19.54 -21.83 12.21
N ASP A 59 18.31 -22.34 12.29
CA ASP A 59 17.16 -21.60 12.83
C ASP A 59 17.40 -21.14 14.27
N GLU A 60 17.86 -22.03 15.15
CA GLU A 60 18.18 -21.68 16.53
C GLU A 60 19.27 -20.62 16.63
N VAL A 61 20.34 -20.74 15.84
CA VAL A 61 21.45 -19.78 15.82
C VAL A 61 20.98 -18.42 15.29
N ILE A 62 20.25 -18.40 14.17
CA ILE A 62 19.76 -17.16 13.56
C ILE A 62 18.77 -16.48 14.51
N LEU A 63 17.82 -17.22 15.09
CA LEU A 63 16.86 -16.70 16.05
C LEU A 63 17.55 -16.08 17.27
N CYS A 64 18.56 -16.76 17.81
CA CYS A 64 19.32 -16.27 18.96
C CYS A 64 20.08 -14.97 18.62
N LEU A 65 20.74 -14.93 17.47
CA LEU A 65 21.46 -13.74 17.01
C LEU A 65 20.51 -12.58 16.71
N ALA A 66 19.28 -12.85 16.25
CA ALA A 66 18.30 -11.85 15.89
C ALA A 66 17.55 -11.22 17.08
N ALA A 67 17.69 -11.78 18.29
CA ALA A 67 16.89 -11.37 19.46
C ALA A 67 17.10 -9.91 19.90
N GLU A 68 18.32 -9.38 19.80
CA GLU A 68 18.64 -7.99 20.17
C GLU A 68 19.52 -7.35 19.09
N ILE A 69 18.95 -7.18 17.89
CA ILE A 69 19.57 -6.43 16.80
C ILE A 69 18.75 -5.21 16.45
N GLU A 70 19.41 -4.24 15.83
CA GLU A 70 18.78 -3.02 15.36
C GLU A 70 17.73 -3.28 14.28
N LEU A 71 16.78 -2.35 14.15
CA LEU A 71 15.67 -2.47 13.22
C LEU A 71 16.12 -2.69 11.76
N ALA A 72 17.17 -2.00 11.32
CA ALA A 72 17.66 -2.13 9.94
C ALA A 72 18.10 -3.58 9.63
N ALA A 73 18.75 -4.25 10.58
CA ALA A 73 19.18 -5.63 10.43
C ALA A 73 18.01 -6.62 10.43
N ARG A 74 16.95 -6.37 11.23
CA ARG A 74 15.73 -7.20 11.19
C ARG A 74 14.98 -7.07 9.86
N ILE A 75 14.92 -5.87 9.29
CA ILE A 75 14.33 -5.63 7.95
C ILE A 75 15.13 -6.40 6.89
N GLU A 76 16.46 -6.30 6.90
CA GLU A 76 17.31 -7.04 5.95
C GLU A 76 17.13 -8.56 6.08
N LEU A 77 17.13 -9.08 7.32
CA LEU A 77 16.92 -10.49 7.59
C LEU A 77 15.56 -10.97 7.07
N SER A 78 14.49 -10.20 7.32
CA SER A 78 13.14 -10.51 6.85
C SER A 78 13.07 -10.59 5.33
N GLU A 79 13.62 -9.61 4.62
CA GLU A 79 13.62 -9.62 3.15
C GLU A 79 14.39 -10.81 2.58
N LYS A 80 15.52 -11.20 3.19
CA LYS A 80 16.32 -12.34 2.75
C LYS A 80 15.61 -13.68 2.93
N LEU A 81 14.81 -13.82 3.99
CA LEU A 81 14.13 -15.08 4.33
C LEU A 81 12.74 -15.19 3.71
N ALA A 82 12.14 -14.07 3.27
CA ALA A 82 10.76 -13.99 2.82
C ALA A 82 10.41 -14.92 1.65
N ASP A 83 11.34 -15.19 0.74
CA ASP A 83 11.05 -15.97 -0.47
C ASP A 83 11.57 -17.42 -0.40
N LEU A 84 12.07 -17.85 0.77
CA LEU A 84 12.62 -19.19 0.94
C LEU A 84 11.50 -20.23 1.03
N THR A 85 11.54 -21.21 0.12
CA THR A 85 10.60 -22.35 0.07
C THR A 85 10.75 -23.31 1.24
N ARG A 86 11.95 -23.38 1.82
CA ARG A 86 12.29 -24.13 3.03
C ARG A 86 13.23 -23.25 3.84
N GLY A 87 12.88 -22.95 5.09
CA GLY A 87 13.57 -21.91 5.85
C GLY A 87 13.51 -22.14 7.36
N PRO A 88 14.21 -21.27 8.12
CA PRO A 88 14.29 -21.33 9.57
C PRO A 88 12.91 -20.93 10.14
N ARG A 89 12.09 -21.93 10.51
CA ARG A 89 10.67 -21.74 10.82
C ARG A 89 10.45 -20.84 12.02
N GLN A 90 11.20 -21.01 13.10
CA GLN A 90 11.05 -20.23 14.32
C GLN A 90 11.46 -18.77 14.08
N THR A 91 12.56 -18.55 13.37
CA THR A 91 13.01 -17.22 12.94
C THR A 91 11.95 -16.54 12.08
N VAL A 92 11.44 -17.21 11.05
CA VAL A 92 10.38 -16.68 10.18
C VAL A 92 9.13 -16.33 10.98
N GLN A 93 8.70 -17.20 11.90
CA GLN A 93 7.56 -16.93 12.78
C GLN A 93 7.80 -15.74 13.72
N ASN A 94 9.01 -15.58 14.25
CA ASN A 94 9.37 -14.47 15.11
C ASN A 94 9.34 -13.15 14.33
N LEU A 95 9.89 -13.12 13.12
CA LEU A 95 9.86 -11.95 12.24
C LEU A 95 8.43 -11.60 11.81
N ALA A 96 7.58 -12.58 11.54
CA ALA A 96 6.16 -12.37 11.25
C ALA A 96 5.39 -11.73 12.44
N LEU A 97 5.91 -11.93 13.65
CA LEU A 97 5.40 -11.37 14.91
C LEU A 97 6.09 -10.07 15.34
N ASP A 98 6.97 -9.49 14.51
CA ASP A 98 7.71 -8.25 14.84
C ASP A 98 6.80 -7.00 14.80
N GLU A 99 6.88 -6.14 15.82
CA GLU A 99 6.02 -4.95 16.00
C GLU A 99 6.17 -3.94 14.86
N GLU A 100 7.33 -3.89 14.24
CA GLU A 100 7.56 -3.04 13.09
C GLU A 100 7.09 -3.74 11.80
N ILE A 101 6.10 -3.13 11.14
CA ILE A 101 5.49 -3.69 9.93
C ILE A 101 6.51 -3.89 8.81
N ARG A 102 7.56 -3.05 8.71
CA ARG A 102 8.63 -3.25 7.72
C ARG A 102 9.42 -4.54 7.92
N VAL A 103 9.41 -5.11 9.12
CA VAL A 103 10.01 -6.42 9.41
C VAL A 103 8.98 -7.53 9.17
N ALA A 104 7.75 -7.40 9.65
CA ALA A 104 6.77 -8.48 9.53
C ALA A 104 6.22 -8.66 8.11
N ARG A 105 6.05 -7.57 7.36
CA ARG A 105 5.37 -7.55 6.06
C ARG A 105 5.99 -8.48 5.01
N PRO A 106 7.31 -8.48 4.74
CA PRO A 106 7.87 -9.36 3.71
C PRO A 106 7.57 -10.84 3.98
N ILE A 107 7.69 -11.25 5.24
CA ILE A 107 7.38 -12.62 5.68
C ILE A 107 5.89 -12.93 5.50
N LEU A 108 4.99 -12.07 5.97
CA LEU A 108 3.54 -12.29 5.89
C LEU A 108 3.02 -12.32 4.46
N GLU A 109 3.58 -11.51 3.55
CA GLU A 109 3.12 -11.41 2.17
C GLU A 109 3.66 -12.53 1.27
N ARG A 110 4.90 -12.99 1.51
CA ARG A 110 5.63 -13.83 0.54
C ARG A 110 6.07 -15.18 1.07
N SER A 111 6.22 -15.34 2.38
CA SER A 111 6.85 -16.54 2.94
C SER A 111 5.94 -17.76 2.87
N PRO A 112 6.35 -18.82 2.15
CA PRO A 112 5.64 -20.09 2.15
C PRO A 112 5.85 -20.87 3.46
N CYS A 113 6.75 -20.39 4.34
CA CYS A 113 7.02 -20.99 5.64
C CYS A 113 6.07 -20.50 6.74
N VAL A 114 5.16 -19.56 6.44
CA VAL A 114 4.08 -19.14 7.34
C VAL A 114 2.83 -19.94 7.03
N ASP A 115 2.42 -20.78 7.98
CA ASP A 115 1.21 -21.58 7.85
C ASP A 115 0.02 -20.99 8.64
N SER A 116 -1.15 -21.61 8.51
CA SER A 116 -2.36 -21.17 9.20
C SER A 116 -2.22 -21.14 10.73
N SER A 117 -1.39 -22.02 11.32
CA SER A 117 -1.15 -22.03 12.76
C SER A 117 -0.40 -20.77 13.20
N ASN A 118 0.52 -20.29 12.38
CA ASN A 118 1.25 -19.05 12.63
C ASN A 118 0.34 -17.83 12.56
N LEU A 119 -0.53 -17.77 11.56
CA LEU A 119 -1.51 -16.69 11.42
C LEU A 119 -2.46 -16.60 12.63
N VAL A 120 -2.89 -17.75 13.16
CA VAL A 120 -3.70 -17.79 14.40
C VAL A 120 -2.93 -17.21 15.58
N VAL A 121 -1.66 -17.58 15.76
CA VAL A 121 -0.82 -17.04 16.85
C VAL A 121 -0.62 -15.53 16.68
N ILE A 122 -0.42 -15.04 15.45
CA ILE A 122 -0.29 -13.60 15.17
C ILE A 122 -1.58 -12.86 15.53
N ALA A 123 -2.74 -13.36 15.10
CA ALA A 123 -4.03 -12.77 15.44
C ALA A 123 -4.25 -12.73 16.97
N GLN A 124 -3.91 -13.81 17.68
CA GLN A 124 -4.02 -13.89 19.14
C GLN A 124 -3.06 -12.93 19.87
N LYS A 125 -1.84 -12.74 19.35
CA LYS A 125 -0.82 -11.89 19.99
C LYS A 125 -0.98 -10.41 19.63
N ARG A 126 -1.75 -10.06 18.60
CA ARG A 126 -1.97 -8.68 18.15
C ARG A 126 -3.46 -8.30 18.06
N PRO A 127 -4.23 -8.50 19.14
CA PRO A 127 -5.66 -8.17 19.13
C PRO A 127 -5.91 -6.67 18.94
N GLU A 128 -4.97 -5.81 19.36
CA GLU A 128 -5.11 -4.35 19.26
C GLU A 128 -5.07 -3.85 17.82
N ALA A 129 -4.19 -4.41 16.98
CA ALA A 129 -4.09 -4.02 15.58
C ALA A 129 -5.32 -4.48 14.77
N GLU A 130 -5.77 -5.71 15.00
CA GLU A 130 -7.01 -6.22 14.39
C GLU A 130 -8.20 -5.35 14.83
N SER A 131 -8.36 -5.11 16.12
CA SER A 131 -9.46 -4.31 16.66
C SER A 131 -9.44 -2.85 16.21
N TYR A 132 -8.27 -2.29 15.91
CA TYR A 132 -8.16 -0.91 15.43
C TYR A 132 -8.56 -0.78 13.95
N PHE A 133 -8.09 -1.69 13.09
CA PHE A 133 -8.33 -1.60 11.64
C PHE A 133 -9.65 -2.24 11.20
N MET A 134 -10.18 -3.17 11.98
CA MET A 134 -11.44 -3.85 11.68
C MET A 134 -12.63 -3.21 12.40
N PRO A 135 -13.84 -3.34 11.84
CA PRO A 135 -14.11 -3.85 10.49
C PRO A 135 -13.85 -2.78 9.44
N VAL A 136 -13.61 -3.21 8.20
CA VAL A 136 -13.35 -2.30 7.07
C VAL A 136 -14.50 -1.30 6.93
N ASP A 137 -14.21 -0.01 7.01
CA ASP A 137 -15.25 1.03 7.01
C ASP A 137 -16.03 1.09 5.69
N LEU A 138 -15.34 0.93 4.56
CA LEU A 138 -15.92 0.95 3.23
C LEU A 138 -15.26 -0.13 2.36
N TYR A 139 -16.07 -1.08 1.90
CA TYR A 139 -15.71 -2.05 0.88
C TYR A 139 -16.40 -1.69 -0.44
N LEU A 140 -15.60 -1.49 -1.48
CA LEU A 140 -16.07 -1.21 -2.84
C LEU A 140 -15.76 -2.39 -3.74
N GLY A 141 -16.76 -3.00 -4.35
CA GLY A 141 -16.59 -4.16 -5.22
C GLY A 141 -17.83 -4.43 -6.07
N GLY A 142 -17.64 -5.05 -7.24
CA GLY A 142 -18.75 -5.32 -8.16
C GLY A 142 -19.77 -6.30 -7.57
N ASP A 143 -20.99 -6.25 -8.10
CA ASP A 143 -22.10 -7.08 -7.62
C ASP A 143 -21.92 -8.58 -7.97
N GLU A 144 -21.01 -8.89 -8.90
CA GLU A 144 -20.66 -10.27 -9.29
C GLU A 144 -20.13 -11.11 -8.12
N HIS A 145 -19.64 -10.47 -7.06
CA HIS A 145 -19.05 -11.12 -5.90
C HIS A 145 -20.05 -11.38 -4.76
N ALA A 146 -21.33 -11.04 -4.93
CA ALA A 146 -22.35 -11.11 -3.88
C ALA A 146 -22.49 -12.52 -3.25
N VAL A 147 -22.54 -13.57 -4.08
CA VAL A 147 -22.72 -14.97 -3.62
C VAL A 147 -21.40 -15.75 -3.52
N GLY A 148 -20.27 -15.12 -3.82
CA GLY A 148 -18.94 -15.71 -3.75
C GLY A 148 -18.14 -15.10 -2.62
N HIS A 149 -17.18 -14.25 -2.98
CA HIS A 149 -16.25 -13.62 -2.04
C HIS A 149 -16.97 -12.97 -0.84
N LEU A 150 -18.04 -12.20 -1.06
CA LEU A 150 -18.72 -11.50 0.05
C LEU A 150 -19.37 -12.48 1.04
N LEU A 151 -19.96 -13.57 0.56
CA LEU A 151 -20.52 -14.60 1.43
C LEU A 151 -19.42 -15.36 2.19
N TYR A 152 -18.34 -15.74 1.51
CA TYR A 152 -17.23 -16.46 2.14
C TYR A 152 -16.48 -15.60 3.17
N SER A 153 -16.27 -14.31 2.89
CA SER A 153 -15.68 -13.37 3.83
C SER A 153 -16.51 -13.28 5.10
N ARG A 154 -17.84 -13.18 4.99
CA ARG A 154 -18.74 -13.18 6.16
C ARG A 154 -18.71 -14.49 6.93
N PHE A 155 -18.76 -15.63 6.23
CA PHE A 155 -18.69 -16.95 6.85
C PHE A 155 -17.42 -17.10 7.69
N TRP A 156 -16.26 -16.82 7.09
CA TRP A 156 -14.98 -16.94 7.79
C TRP A 156 -14.85 -15.93 8.93
N MET A 157 -15.33 -14.70 8.76
CA MET A 157 -15.32 -13.71 9.84
C MET A 157 -16.10 -14.21 11.06
N LYS A 158 -17.28 -14.82 10.86
CA LYS A 158 -18.08 -15.39 11.94
C LYS A 158 -17.40 -16.57 12.61
N VAL A 159 -16.79 -17.48 11.84
CA VAL A 159 -16.02 -18.60 12.41
C VAL A 159 -14.85 -18.09 13.26
N LEU A 160 -14.12 -17.09 12.79
CA LEU A 160 -13.00 -16.50 13.53
C LEU A 160 -13.48 -15.76 14.79
N TYR A 161 -14.63 -15.08 14.71
CA TYR A 161 -15.24 -14.38 15.83
C TYR A 161 -15.68 -15.36 16.92
N ASP A 162 -16.36 -16.45 16.54
CA ASP A 162 -16.78 -17.50 17.48
C ASP A 162 -15.56 -18.20 18.14
N CYS A 163 -14.42 -18.26 17.44
CA CYS A 163 -13.14 -18.74 17.98
C CYS A 163 -12.40 -17.70 18.85
N GLY A 164 -12.92 -16.48 18.98
CA GLY A 164 -12.29 -15.39 19.74
C GLY A 164 -11.01 -14.83 19.11
N LEU A 165 -10.82 -15.02 17.80
CA LEU A 165 -9.61 -14.60 17.07
C LEU A 165 -9.70 -13.20 16.44
N VAL A 166 -10.92 -12.67 16.33
CA VAL A 166 -11.21 -11.34 15.79
C VAL A 166 -12.24 -10.65 16.69
N SER A 167 -12.24 -9.32 16.67
CA SER A 167 -13.09 -8.51 17.55
C SER A 167 -14.48 -8.21 16.98
N HIS A 168 -14.72 -8.51 15.70
CA HIS A 168 -15.97 -8.18 14.99
C HIS A 168 -16.54 -9.38 14.23
N ASP A 169 -17.88 -9.49 14.19
CA ASP A 169 -18.59 -10.63 13.58
C ASP A 169 -18.98 -10.39 12.10
N GLU A 170 -18.69 -9.19 11.56
CA GLU A 170 -18.89 -8.81 10.17
C GLU A 170 -17.64 -8.09 9.64
N PRO A 171 -17.18 -8.36 8.41
CA PRO A 171 -15.92 -7.83 7.90
C PRO A 171 -16.00 -6.40 7.34
N PHE A 172 -17.19 -5.95 6.93
CA PHE A 172 -17.38 -4.67 6.24
C PHE A 172 -18.52 -3.87 6.89
N LYS A 173 -18.27 -2.61 7.28
CA LYS A 173 -19.32 -1.71 7.81
C LYS A 173 -20.25 -1.20 6.71
N LYS A 174 -19.67 -0.83 5.56
CA LYS A 174 -20.40 -0.32 4.40
C LYS A 174 -19.91 -1.05 3.15
N LEU A 175 -20.85 -1.61 2.39
CA LEU A 175 -20.61 -2.26 1.11
C LEU A 175 -21.25 -1.43 -0.01
N VAL A 176 -20.51 -1.19 -1.08
CA VAL A 176 -20.96 -0.38 -2.22
C VAL A 176 -20.58 -1.07 -3.51
N HIS A 177 -21.55 -1.25 -4.39
CA HIS A 177 -21.34 -1.83 -5.71
C HIS A 177 -21.12 -0.75 -6.74
N GLN A 178 -19.91 -0.66 -7.31
CA GLN A 178 -19.70 0.17 -8.49
C GLN A 178 -20.36 -0.48 -9.70
N GLY A 179 -20.91 0.34 -10.59
CA GLY A 179 -21.40 -0.14 -11.88
C GLY A 179 -20.25 -0.44 -12.85
N MET A 180 -20.54 -1.25 -13.86
CA MET A 180 -19.58 -1.62 -14.90
C MET A 180 -19.32 -0.48 -15.89
N ILE A 181 -18.04 -0.29 -16.24
CA ILE A 181 -17.67 0.48 -17.42
C ILE A 181 -17.78 -0.45 -18.63
N LEU A 182 -18.65 -0.08 -19.56
CA LEU A 182 -18.93 -0.82 -20.79
C LEU A 182 -18.06 -0.27 -21.93
N GLY A 183 -17.93 -1.05 -23.00
CA GLY A 183 -17.30 -0.58 -24.24
C GLY A 183 -18.10 0.56 -24.88
N MET A 184 -17.53 1.18 -25.90
CA MET A 184 -18.23 2.22 -26.68
C MET A 184 -19.51 1.71 -27.36
N ASP A 185 -19.60 0.39 -27.57
CA ASP A 185 -20.76 -0.32 -28.09
C ASP A 185 -21.86 -0.56 -27.04
N GLY A 186 -21.67 -0.12 -25.79
CA GLY A 186 -22.62 -0.31 -24.69
C GLY A 186 -22.62 -1.73 -24.12
N GLU A 187 -21.58 -2.50 -24.42
CA GLU A 187 -21.51 -3.92 -24.08
C GLU A 187 -20.30 -4.21 -23.19
N LYS A 188 -20.32 -5.34 -22.47
CA LYS A 188 -19.20 -5.70 -21.59
C LYS A 188 -17.90 -5.78 -22.39
N MET A 189 -16.86 -5.08 -21.90
CA MET A 189 -15.54 -5.12 -22.53
C MET A 189 -14.94 -6.53 -22.46
N SER A 190 -14.44 -7.04 -23.58
CA SER A 190 -13.70 -8.30 -23.62
C SER A 190 -12.69 -8.36 -24.76
N LYS A 191 -11.60 -9.11 -24.56
CA LYS A 191 -10.56 -9.32 -25.59
C LYS A 191 -11.14 -9.95 -26.85
N SER A 192 -12.08 -10.88 -26.72
CA SER A 192 -12.73 -11.56 -27.85
C SER A 192 -13.59 -10.63 -28.70
N ARG A 193 -14.13 -9.56 -28.11
CA ARG A 193 -14.95 -8.55 -28.80
C ARG A 193 -14.12 -7.42 -29.40
N GLY A 194 -12.85 -7.30 -29.01
CA GLY A 194 -11.96 -6.22 -29.48
C GLY A 194 -12.40 -4.82 -29.03
N ASN A 195 -13.30 -4.71 -28.05
CA ASN A 195 -13.86 -3.45 -27.55
C ASN A 195 -13.22 -2.98 -26.23
N VAL A 196 -12.08 -3.56 -25.84
CA VAL A 196 -11.34 -3.20 -24.61
C VAL A 196 -10.64 -1.87 -24.82
N ILE A 197 -10.84 -0.94 -23.88
CA ILE A 197 -10.05 0.28 -23.79
C ILE A 197 -8.82 0.01 -22.91
N ASN A 198 -7.63 0.25 -23.45
CA ASN A 198 -6.39 0.12 -22.69
C ASN A 198 -6.14 1.40 -21.87
N PRO A 199 -6.09 1.33 -20.52
CA PRO A 199 -5.84 2.50 -19.69
C PRO A 199 -4.49 3.15 -19.99
N ASP A 200 -3.46 2.39 -20.35
CA ASP A 200 -2.12 2.94 -20.63
C ASP A 200 -2.14 3.90 -21.82
N ASP A 201 -2.94 3.60 -22.85
CA ASP A 201 -3.04 4.44 -24.04
C ASP A 201 -3.75 5.76 -23.72
N VAL A 202 -4.72 5.70 -22.81
CA VAL A 202 -5.42 6.88 -22.29
C VAL A 202 -4.47 7.73 -21.44
N VAL A 203 -3.71 7.11 -20.53
CA VAL A 203 -2.74 7.80 -19.67
C VAL A 203 -1.64 8.45 -20.49
N LYS A 204 -1.09 7.77 -21.50
CA LYS A 204 -0.07 8.34 -22.40
C LYS A 204 -0.59 9.58 -23.14
N LYS A 205 -1.87 9.60 -23.52
CA LYS A 205 -2.46 10.68 -24.31
C LYS A 205 -2.96 11.86 -23.45
N TYR A 206 -3.56 11.57 -22.29
CA TYR A 206 -4.27 12.58 -21.49
C TYR A 206 -3.80 12.69 -20.04
N GLY A 207 -2.93 11.80 -19.57
CA GLY A 207 -2.47 11.74 -18.18
C GLY A 207 -3.40 10.94 -17.25
N ALA A 208 -2.85 10.50 -16.11
CA ALA A 208 -3.56 9.67 -15.13
C ALA A 208 -4.73 10.40 -14.47
N ASP A 209 -4.58 11.68 -14.14
CA ASP A 209 -5.65 12.45 -13.49
C ASP A 209 -6.86 12.65 -14.40
N THR A 210 -6.63 12.81 -15.70
CA THR A 210 -7.73 12.89 -16.67
C THR A 210 -8.54 11.60 -16.68
N LEU A 211 -7.88 10.45 -16.71
CA LEU A 211 -8.54 9.14 -16.66
C LEU A 211 -9.36 8.99 -15.38
N ARG A 212 -8.74 9.22 -14.22
CA ARG A 212 -9.38 9.06 -12.91
C ARG A 212 -10.59 9.98 -12.72
N ILE A 213 -10.45 11.26 -13.07
CA ILE A 213 -11.58 12.21 -12.97
C ILE A 213 -12.65 11.84 -13.97
N TYR A 214 -12.29 11.39 -15.17
CA TYR A 214 -13.27 10.97 -16.17
C TYR A 214 -14.12 9.81 -15.64
N GLU A 215 -13.50 8.72 -15.16
CA GLU A 215 -14.21 7.57 -14.60
C GLU A 215 -15.18 7.96 -13.48
N MET A 216 -14.75 8.85 -12.58
CA MET A 216 -15.57 9.35 -11.49
C MET A 216 -16.66 10.36 -11.92
N PHE A 217 -16.53 10.95 -13.11
CA PHE A 217 -17.44 11.95 -13.64
C PHE A 217 -18.52 11.38 -14.58
N MET A 218 -18.31 10.18 -15.13
CA MET A 218 -19.23 9.55 -16.11
C MET A 218 -20.69 9.42 -15.63
N GLY A 219 -20.92 9.43 -14.32
CA GLY A 219 -22.25 9.38 -13.72
C GLY A 219 -22.19 8.86 -12.28
N PRO A 220 -23.36 8.57 -11.66
CA PRO A 220 -23.40 7.99 -10.32
C PRO A 220 -22.61 6.69 -10.24
N LEU A 221 -21.75 6.52 -9.24
CA LEU A 221 -20.77 5.41 -9.13
C LEU A 221 -21.40 4.02 -9.39
N GLU A 222 -22.59 3.79 -8.87
CA GLU A 222 -23.31 2.51 -8.86
C GLU A 222 -23.96 2.11 -10.19
N LYS A 223 -23.97 3.00 -11.20
CA LYS A 223 -24.61 2.73 -12.49
C LYS A 223 -23.62 2.24 -13.53
N ASP A 224 -24.07 1.39 -14.45
CA ASP A 224 -23.28 1.03 -15.62
C ASP A 224 -23.22 2.21 -16.60
N LYS A 225 -22.06 2.42 -17.24
CA LYS A 225 -21.91 3.47 -18.26
C LYS A 225 -21.04 3.01 -19.42
N PRO A 226 -21.41 3.33 -20.67
CA PRO A 226 -20.53 3.12 -21.82
C PRO A 226 -19.35 4.10 -21.80
N TRP A 227 -18.18 3.60 -22.17
CA TRP A 227 -17.00 4.42 -22.41
C TRP A 227 -17.23 5.44 -23.53
N SER A 228 -16.72 6.65 -23.36
CA SER A 228 -16.77 7.72 -24.36
C SER A 228 -15.46 8.49 -24.43
N THR A 229 -14.70 8.24 -25.51
CA THR A 229 -13.47 8.95 -25.82
C THR A 229 -13.70 10.44 -26.11
N GLN A 230 -14.91 10.86 -26.47
CA GLN A 230 -15.20 12.29 -26.61
C GLN A 230 -15.35 12.97 -25.24
N ALA A 231 -15.96 12.28 -24.27
CA ALA A 231 -16.18 12.82 -22.94
C ALA A 231 -14.88 13.01 -22.15
N ILE A 232 -13.87 12.16 -22.38
CA ILE A 232 -12.56 12.30 -21.72
C ILE A 232 -11.83 13.60 -22.08
N GLU A 233 -12.01 14.10 -23.31
CA GLU A 233 -11.46 15.39 -23.75
C GLU A 233 -12.10 16.56 -22.99
N GLY A 234 -13.34 16.40 -22.53
CA GLY A 234 -14.00 17.33 -21.62
C GLY A 234 -13.27 17.43 -20.29
N THR A 235 -12.93 16.28 -19.70
CA THR A 235 -12.16 16.21 -18.45
C THR A 235 -10.75 16.78 -18.61
N PHE A 236 -10.06 16.44 -19.70
CA PHE A 236 -8.73 16.98 -20.00
C PHE A 236 -8.74 18.52 -20.06
N ARG A 237 -9.72 19.10 -20.78
CA ARG A 237 -9.90 20.55 -20.85
C ARG A 237 -10.25 21.17 -19.50
N PHE A 238 -11.02 20.47 -18.66
CA PHE A 238 -11.32 20.93 -17.31
C PHE A 238 -10.05 21.03 -16.45
N LEU A 239 -9.19 20.01 -16.46
CA LEU A 239 -7.92 20.04 -15.73
C LEU A 239 -7.00 21.17 -16.22
N ASN A 240 -6.91 21.39 -17.53
CA ASN A 240 -6.17 22.53 -18.07
C ASN A 240 -6.75 23.88 -17.60
N ARG A 241 -8.08 24.00 -17.48
CA ARG A 241 -8.70 25.20 -16.88
C ARG A 241 -8.37 25.34 -15.39
N ALA A 242 -8.34 24.24 -14.64
CA ALA A 242 -7.92 24.25 -13.24
C ALA A 242 -6.46 24.70 -13.08
N PHE A 243 -5.58 24.36 -14.02
CA PHE A 243 -4.22 24.90 -14.03
C PHE A 243 -4.20 26.42 -14.29
N ARG A 244 -5.03 26.90 -15.22
CA ARG A 244 -5.15 28.33 -15.59
C ARG A 244 -5.78 29.23 -14.54
N ILE A 245 -6.35 28.70 -13.45
CA ILE A 245 -6.72 29.54 -12.30
C ILE A 245 -5.50 29.88 -11.43
N VAL A 246 -4.38 29.16 -11.57
CA VAL A 246 -3.13 29.40 -10.84
C VAL A 246 -2.12 30.17 -11.70
N TYR A 247 -2.04 29.86 -12.98
CA TYR A 247 -1.07 30.44 -13.91
C TYR A 247 -1.75 31.18 -15.06
N HIS A 248 -1.14 32.28 -15.52
CA HIS A 248 -1.46 32.88 -16.81
C HIS A 248 -0.82 32.06 -17.93
N GLU A 249 -1.60 31.76 -18.96
CA GLU A 249 -1.12 31.03 -20.14
C GLU A 249 -0.34 31.99 -21.04
N ASP A 250 0.95 31.72 -21.26
CA ASP A 250 1.73 32.43 -22.27
C ASP A 250 1.27 32.00 -23.67
N ARG A 251 0.66 32.92 -24.41
CA ARG A 251 0.15 32.67 -25.76
C ARG A 251 1.22 32.74 -26.83
N GLU A 252 2.42 33.22 -26.52
CA GLU A 252 3.50 33.43 -27.50
C GLU A 252 4.66 32.43 -27.38
N GLY A 253 4.52 31.39 -26.54
CA GLY A 253 5.35 30.18 -26.61
C GLY A 253 6.82 30.35 -26.27
N GLY A 254 7.20 31.42 -25.54
CA GLY A 254 8.60 31.73 -25.22
C GLY A 254 8.89 32.20 -23.80
N GLY A 255 7.87 32.48 -22.99
CA GLY A 255 7.94 32.97 -21.62
C GLY A 255 7.62 31.90 -20.57
N ARG A 256 8.06 32.16 -19.32
CA ARG A 256 7.68 31.35 -18.16
C ARG A 256 6.25 31.71 -17.75
N ASP A 257 5.42 30.70 -17.46
CA ASP A 257 4.11 30.87 -16.86
C ASP A 257 4.18 31.84 -15.67
N THR A 258 3.40 32.93 -15.73
CA THR A 258 3.33 33.90 -14.64
C THR A 258 2.20 33.55 -13.69
N LEU A 259 2.39 33.83 -12.40
CA LEU A 259 1.41 33.48 -11.39
C LEU A 259 0.19 34.40 -11.49
N LYS A 260 -1.00 33.81 -11.68
CA LYS A 260 -2.31 34.50 -11.63
C LYS A 260 -2.77 34.76 -10.19
N VAL A 261 -2.17 34.06 -9.25
CA VAL A 261 -2.47 34.13 -7.82
C VAL A 261 -1.92 35.41 -7.21
N VAL A 262 -2.78 36.15 -6.52
CA VAL A 262 -2.42 37.39 -5.82
C VAL A 262 -2.90 37.40 -4.37
N ASP A 263 -2.23 38.19 -3.55
CA ASP A 263 -2.61 38.45 -2.15
C ASP A 263 -3.68 39.55 -2.11
N ARG A 264 -4.93 39.17 -2.37
CA ARG A 264 -6.12 40.01 -2.21
C ARG A 264 -7.18 39.30 -1.39
N GLU A 265 -8.07 40.08 -0.77
CA GLU A 265 -9.22 39.53 -0.05
C GLU A 265 -10.22 38.84 -0.99
N LEU A 266 -10.87 37.80 -0.48
CA LEU A 266 -12.02 37.18 -1.14
C LEU A 266 -13.17 38.19 -1.21
N THR A 267 -13.73 38.38 -2.40
CA THR A 267 -15.02 39.06 -2.51
C THR A 267 -16.12 38.23 -1.85
N PRO A 268 -17.29 38.83 -1.49
CA PRO A 268 -18.40 38.06 -0.95
C PRO A 268 -18.83 36.87 -1.84
N GLU A 269 -18.75 37.02 -3.16
CA GLU A 269 -19.08 35.95 -4.10
C GLU A 269 -17.98 34.87 -4.14
N ASP A 270 -16.69 35.26 -4.15
CA ASP A 270 -15.58 34.30 -4.04
C ASP A 270 -15.71 33.43 -2.78
N ARG A 271 -15.98 34.08 -1.64
CA ARG A 271 -16.16 33.42 -0.34
C ARG A 271 -17.35 32.45 -0.39
N LYS A 272 -18.47 32.88 -0.95
CA LYS A 272 -19.67 32.03 -1.10
C LYS A 272 -19.38 30.80 -1.95
N ILE A 273 -18.79 30.98 -3.14
CA ILE A 273 -18.47 29.87 -4.05
C ILE A 273 -17.47 28.91 -3.43
N LEU A 274 -16.45 29.41 -2.74
CA LEU A 274 -15.49 28.60 -2.00
C LEU A 274 -16.19 27.73 -0.96
N HIS A 275 -16.96 28.32 -0.03
CA HIS A 275 -17.60 27.55 1.04
C HIS A 275 -18.68 26.60 0.54
N VAL A 276 -19.46 26.99 -0.48
CA VAL A 276 -20.43 26.08 -1.13
C VAL A 276 -19.72 24.90 -1.77
N THR A 277 -18.58 25.15 -2.43
CA THR A 277 -17.76 24.10 -3.04
C THR A 277 -17.19 23.16 -1.99
N ILE A 278 -16.57 23.68 -0.93
CA ILE A 278 -16.04 22.88 0.18
C ILE A 278 -17.15 21.99 0.74
N LYS A 279 -18.26 22.58 1.17
CA LYS A 279 -19.38 21.84 1.78
C LYS A 279 -19.87 20.73 0.85
N LYS A 280 -20.20 21.07 -0.40
CA LYS A 280 -20.78 20.12 -1.34
C LYS A 280 -19.80 19.01 -1.72
N VAL A 281 -18.53 19.33 -1.95
CA VAL A 281 -17.52 18.32 -2.30
C VAL A 281 -17.29 17.37 -1.13
N THR A 282 -17.20 17.88 0.11
CA THR A 282 -17.09 17.04 1.32
C THR A 282 -18.28 16.09 1.45
N GLU A 283 -19.51 16.61 1.42
CA GLU A 283 -20.73 15.80 1.56
C GLU A 283 -20.90 14.80 0.39
N ASP A 284 -20.49 15.16 -0.82
CA ASP A 284 -20.55 14.28 -1.98
C ASP A 284 -19.46 13.20 -1.96
N ILE A 285 -18.27 13.46 -1.42
CA ILE A 285 -17.24 12.43 -1.23
C ILE A 285 -17.70 11.40 -0.20
N GLU A 286 -18.20 11.83 0.96
CA GLU A 286 -18.75 10.92 1.99
C GLU A 286 -19.93 10.09 1.46
N GLY A 287 -20.75 10.71 0.61
CA GLY A 287 -21.87 10.07 -0.07
C GLY A 287 -21.50 9.31 -1.35
N MET A 288 -20.23 9.30 -1.77
CA MET A 288 -19.73 8.70 -3.02
C MET A 288 -20.43 9.22 -4.30
N ARG A 289 -20.93 10.45 -4.27
CA ARG A 289 -21.52 11.17 -5.40
C ARG A 289 -20.43 11.93 -6.16
N PHE A 290 -19.40 11.22 -6.61
CA PHE A 290 -18.20 11.83 -7.19
C PHE A 290 -18.48 12.68 -8.43
N ASN A 291 -19.44 12.26 -9.27
CA ASN A 291 -19.82 13.00 -10.46
C ASN A 291 -20.35 14.40 -10.13
N THR A 292 -21.16 14.54 -9.08
CA THR A 292 -21.69 15.84 -8.66
C THR A 292 -20.67 16.68 -7.88
N ALA A 293 -19.73 16.04 -7.18
CA ALA A 293 -18.57 16.72 -6.60
C ALA A 293 -17.72 17.37 -7.70
N ILE A 294 -17.42 16.62 -8.76
CA ILE A 294 -16.66 17.11 -9.92
C ILE A 294 -17.43 18.22 -10.65
N SER A 295 -18.75 18.09 -10.83
CA SER A 295 -19.57 19.20 -11.37
C SER A 295 -19.44 20.48 -10.54
N GLN A 296 -19.42 20.39 -9.20
CA GLN A 296 -19.23 21.55 -8.34
C GLN A 296 -17.83 22.14 -8.47
N MET A 297 -16.79 21.30 -8.59
CA MET A 297 -15.43 21.76 -8.86
C MET A 297 -15.33 22.46 -10.23
N MET A 298 -16.07 22.01 -11.25
CA MET A 298 -16.15 22.72 -12.53
C MET A 298 -16.77 24.10 -12.40
N VAL A 299 -17.82 24.25 -11.58
CA VAL A 299 -18.43 25.57 -11.28
C VAL A 299 -17.41 26.49 -10.60
N PHE A 300 -16.70 25.98 -9.60
CA PHE A 300 -15.64 26.71 -8.90
C PHE A 300 -14.54 27.17 -9.85
N VAL A 301 -14.01 26.26 -10.68
CA VAL A 301 -12.95 26.58 -11.65
C VAL A 301 -13.43 27.60 -12.68
N ASN A 302 -14.66 27.48 -13.18
CA ASN A 302 -15.22 28.43 -14.14
C ASN A 302 -15.33 29.85 -13.54
N HIS A 303 -15.73 29.97 -12.27
CA HIS A 303 -15.80 31.25 -11.56
C HIS A 303 -14.45 31.97 -11.53
N PHE A 304 -13.37 31.30 -11.13
CA PHE A 304 -12.04 31.91 -11.08
C PHE A 304 -11.34 32.00 -12.45
N THR A 305 -11.72 31.15 -13.42
CA THR A 305 -11.22 31.26 -14.80
C THR A 305 -11.69 32.57 -15.44
N ALA A 306 -12.91 33.03 -15.15
CA ALA A 306 -13.46 34.27 -15.68
C ALA A 306 -12.82 35.54 -15.08
N GLN A 307 -12.08 35.41 -13.97
CA GLN A 307 -11.42 36.53 -13.30
C GLN A 307 -10.01 36.75 -13.85
N GLU A 308 -9.51 37.98 -13.76
CA GLU A 308 -8.14 38.31 -14.15
C GLU A 308 -7.12 37.73 -13.16
N THR A 309 -7.42 37.76 -11.86
CA THR A 309 -6.55 37.26 -10.79
C THR A 309 -7.31 36.34 -9.84
N THR A 310 -6.59 35.39 -9.24
CA THR A 310 -7.15 34.45 -8.26
C THR A 310 -6.64 34.79 -6.86
N PRO A 311 -7.50 34.98 -5.84
CA PRO A 311 -7.05 35.19 -4.46
C PRO A 311 -6.29 33.98 -3.95
N ARG A 312 -5.17 34.20 -3.26
CA ARG A 312 -4.41 33.10 -2.63
C ARG A 312 -5.26 32.27 -1.67
N GLU A 313 -6.14 32.91 -0.91
CA GLU A 313 -7.06 32.24 0.03
C GLU A 313 -7.99 31.23 -0.67
N ALA A 314 -8.36 31.47 -1.94
CA ALA A 314 -9.27 30.59 -2.66
C ALA A 314 -8.65 29.24 -3.08
N ILE A 315 -7.31 29.15 -3.13
CA ILE A 315 -6.58 27.98 -3.65
C ILE A 315 -5.65 27.36 -2.62
N ARG A 316 -5.63 27.87 -1.40
CA ARG A 316 -4.80 27.33 -0.33
C ARG A 316 -5.42 25.99 0.15
N PRO A 317 -4.61 24.93 0.34
CA PRO A 317 -5.08 23.67 0.89
C PRO A 317 -5.71 23.81 2.28
#